data_AF-A0A7W0LET9-F1
#
_entry.id   AF-A0A7W0LET9-F1
#
_cell.length_a   1.000
_cell.length_b   1.000
_cell.length_c   1.000
_cell.angle_alpha   90.00
_cell.angle_beta   90.00
_cell.angle_gamma   90.00
#
_symmetry.space_group_name_H-M   'P 1'
#
loop_
_entity.id
_entity.type
_entity.pdbx_description
1 polymer ?
#
loop_
_entity_poly.entity_id
_entity_poly.type
_entity_poly.pdbx_seq_one_letter_code
_entity_poly.pdbx_strand_id
1 'polypeptide(L)'
;MIWKDGRGQTRTAAVVTRDVSERGASIECRTGLSIPLYRLVYFQIDRHARHRADLPDSLRKQGVLSAVFRVGSSNDVTGAPTEYALRLLVEPQRLSASATHPSGQGWNASSGRTRTA
;
A
#
# COMPACT_ATOMS: atom_id res chain seq x y z
N MET A 1 -13.07 2.86 8.55
CA MET A 1 -12.69 1.59 7.88
C MET A 1 -13.83 0.59 7.97
N ILE A 2 -14.04 -0.21 6.93
CA ILE A 2 -15.14 -1.20 6.85
C ILE A 2 -14.60 -2.55 6.38
N TRP A 3 -15.00 -3.65 7.01
CA TRP A 3 -14.61 -4.99 6.59
C TRP A 3 -15.69 -6.02 6.92
N LYS A 4 -15.57 -7.24 6.38
CA LYS A 4 -16.38 -8.39 6.81
C LYS A 4 -15.60 -9.24 7.80
N ASP A 5 -16.19 -9.60 8.94
CA ASP A 5 -15.60 -10.51 9.91
C ASP A 5 -15.69 -11.98 9.47
N GLY A 6 -15.15 -12.91 10.27
CA GLY A 6 -15.10 -14.35 9.92
C GLY A 6 -16.48 -14.99 9.76
N ARG A 7 -17.53 -14.35 10.28
CA ARG A 7 -18.93 -14.78 10.16
C ARG A 7 -19.66 -14.06 9.02
N GLY A 8 -18.94 -13.27 8.22
CA GLY A 8 -19.49 -12.48 7.13
C GLY A 8 -20.14 -11.17 7.55
N GLN A 9 -20.13 -10.82 8.84
CA GLN A 9 -20.78 -9.61 9.33
C GLN A 9 -19.96 -8.37 9.01
N THR A 10 -20.64 -7.32 8.58
CA THR A 10 -19.98 -6.04 8.30
C THR A 10 -19.60 -5.36 9.61
N ARG A 11 -18.32 -5.04 9.75
CA ARG A 11 -17.75 -4.31 10.88
C ARG A 11 -17.20 -2.98 10.40
N THR A 12 -17.30 -1.98 11.25
CA THR A 12 -16.79 -0.63 11.00
C THR A 12 -15.96 -0.16 12.18
N ALA A 13 -14.83 0.47 11.90
CA ALA A 13 -13.95 1.06 12.89
C ALA A 13 -13.59 2.49 12.49
N ALA A 14 -13.67 3.40 13.46
CA ALA A 14 -13.09 4.73 13.34
C ALA A 14 -11.59 4.63 13.63
N VAL A 15 -10.78 5.17 12.72
CA VAL A 15 -9.32 5.06 12.76
C VAL A 15 -8.72 6.44 12.57
N VAL A 16 -7.61 6.71 13.24
CA VAL A 16 -6.83 7.93 13.04
C VAL A 16 -5.76 7.63 12.01
N THR A 17 -5.71 8.42 10.95
CA THR A 17 -4.68 8.26 9.91
C THR A 17 -3.42 8.98 10.36
N ARG A 18 -2.30 8.26 10.47
CA ARG A 18 -1.02 8.80 10.96
C ARG A 18 -0.14 9.25 9.81
N ASP A 19 0.06 8.37 8.83
CA ASP A 19 0.82 8.67 7.62
C ASP A 19 0.15 8.02 6.40
N VAL A 20 0.33 8.63 5.23
CA VAL A 20 -0.22 8.17 3.96
C VAL A 20 0.79 8.32 2.85
N SER A 21 0.82 7.33 1.98
CA SER A 21 1.59 7.32 0.74
C SER A 21 0.71 6.83 -0.41
N GLU A 22 1.22 6.93 -1.63
CA GLU A 22 0.56 6.39 -2.82
C GLU A 22 0.16 4.91 -2.71
N ARG A 23 0.86 4.15 -1.87
CA ARG A 23 0.80 2.69 -1.82
C ARG A 23 0.33 2.13 -0.49
N GLY A 24 0.33 2.94 0.55
CA GLY A 24 0.03 2.46 1.89
C GLY A 24 -0.36 3.57 2.83
N ALA A 25 -0.90 3.18 3.97
CA ALA A 25 -1.24 4.10 5.06
C ALA A 25 -0.90 3.45 6.40
N SER A 26 -0.42 4.24 7.35
CA SER A 26 -0.37 3.85 8.76
C SER A 26 -1.55 4.47 9.49
N ILE A 27 -2.22 3.67 10.29
CA ILE A 27 -3.41 4.07 11.01
C ILE A 27 -3.36 3.59 12.45
N GLU A 28 -4.03 4.31 13.32
CA GLU A 28 -4.27 3.91 14.70
C GLU A 28 -5.75 3.59 14.88
N CYS A 29 -6.04 2.44 15.46
CA CYS A 29 -7.41 2.03 15.73
C CYS A 29 -7.82 2.49 17.12
N ARG A 30 -8.74 3.46 17.19
CA ARG A 30 -9.29 3.94 18.48
C ARG A 30 -10.34 3.00 19.06
N THR A 31 -10.91 2.15 18.22
CA THR A 31 -11.84 1.13 18.65
C THR A 31 -11.05 -0.07 19.15
N GLY A 32 -11.41 -0.66 20.29
CA GLY A 32 -10.83 -1.92 20.81
C GLY A 32 -11.13 -3.15 19.95
N LEU A 33 -11.48 -2.96 18.67
CA LEU A 33 -11.70 -4.02 17.71
C LEU A 33 -10.37 -4.43 17.10
N SER A 34 -10.04 -5.72 17.23
CA SER A 34 -8.89 -6.30 16.54
C SER A 34 -9.24 -6.60 15.09
N ILE A 35 -8.47 -6.06 14.16
CA ILE A 35 -8.60 -6.34 12.73
C ILE A 35 -7.53 -7.38 12.36
N PRO A 36 -7.91 -8.59 11.90
CA PRO A 36 -6.94 -9.63 11.59
C PRO A 36 -5.92 -9.20 10.52
N LEU A 37 -4.70 -9.71 10.66
CA LEU A 37 -3.68 -9.58 9.63
C LEU A 37 -4.16 -10.21 8.31
N TYR A 38 -3.76 -9.63 7.19
CA TYR A 38 -4.13 -10.02 5.82
C TYR A 38 -5.62 -9.86 5.50
N ARG A 39 -6.39 -9.14 6.33
CA ARG A 39 -7.78 -8.85 6.06
C ARG A 39 -7.93 -7.75 5.02
N LEU A 40 -8.89 -7.95 4.10
CA LEU A 40 -9.33 -6.90 3.18
C LEU A 40 -10.32 -5.95 3.86
N VAL A 41 -10.06 -4.66 3.69
CA VAL A 41 -10.83 -3.58 4.29
C VAL A 41 -11.04 -2.46 3.28
N TYR A 42 -12.19 -1.80 3.35
CA TYR A 42 -12.39 -0.51 2.68
C TYR A 42 -11.91 0.60 3.61
N PHE A 43 -10.86 1.28 3.18
CA PHE A 43 -10.29 2.43 3.87
C PHE A 43 -10.79 3.72 3.23
N GLN A 44 -11.27 4.66 4.06
CA GLN A 44 -11.88 5.90 3.62
C GLN A 44 -11.38 7.04 4.50
N ILE A 45 -10.97 8.14 3.86
CA ILE A 45 -10.65 9.40 4.54
C ILE A 45 -11.94 10.21 4.72
N ASP A 46 -12.03 10.92 5.85
CA ASP A 46 -13.13 11.83 6.14
C ASP A 46 -13.31 12.87 5.05
N ARG A 47 -14.57 13.19 4.74
CA ARG A 47 -14.93 14.09 3.62
C ARG A 47 -14.17 15.42 3.65
N HIS A 48 -13.98 15.99 4.84
CA HIS A 48 -13.30 17.28 5.04
C HIS A 48 -11.80 17.21 4.78
N ALA A 49 -11.19 16.04 5.00
CA ALA A 49 -9.76 15.82 4.80
C ALA A 49 -9.39 15.40 3.36
N ARG A 50 -10.37 15.07 2.50
CA ARG A 50 -10.11 14.68 1.10
C ARG A 50 -9.56 15.81 0.23
N HIS A 51 -9.75 17.06 0.63
CA HIS A 51 -9.27 18.22 -0.11
C HIS A 51 -7.83 18.63 0.24
N ARG A 52 -7.14 17.87 1.10
CA ARG A 52 -5.75 18.16 1.46
C ARG A 52 -4.83 17.95 0.24
N ALA A 53 -4.01 18.97 -0.05
CA ALA A 53 -3.17 18.99 -1.24
C ALA A 53 -2.12 17.87 -1.26
N ASP A 54 -1.68 17.44 -0.08
CA ASP A 54 -0.72 16.37 0.18
C ASP A 54 -1.34 14.96 0.25
N LEU A 55 -2.67 14.83 0.12
CA LEU A 55 -3.33 13.53 0.11
C LEU A 55 -3.21 12.88 -1.29
N PRO A 56 -2.76 11.62 -1.40
CA PRO A 56 -2.75 10.88 -2.66
C PRO A 56 -4.11 10.83 -3.35
N ASP A 57 -4.13 10.91 -4.68
CA ASP A 57 -5.36 10.98 -5.48
C ASP A 57 -6.27 9.77 -5.27
N SER A 58 -5.69 8.61 -5.00
CA SER A 58 -6.45 7.39 -4.69
C SER A 58 -7.33 7.55 -3.45
N LEU A 59 -6.85 8.26 -2.43
CA LEU A 59 -7.54 8.48 -1.15
C LEU A 59 -8.52 9.66 -1.20
N ARG A 60 -8.47 10.49 -2.24
CA ARG A 60 -9.46 11.56 -2.48
C ARG A 60 -10.81 11.00 -2.95
N LYS A 61 -10.80 9.82 -3.57
CA LYS A 61 -11.99 9.11 -4.04
C LYS A 61 -12.73 8.43 -2.88
N GLN A 62 -13.96 7.99 -3.15
CA GLN A 62 -14.76 7.29 -2.15
C GLN A 62 -14.23 5.86 -1.94
N GLY A 63 -13.33 5.72 -0.98
CA GLY A 63 -12.88 4.44 -0.47
C GLY A 63 -11.91 3.68 -1.35
N VAL A 64 -10.89 3.14 -0.71
CA VAL A 64 -9.85 2.35 -1.35
C VAL A 64 -9.83 0.98 -0.70
N LEU A 65 -9.98 -0.07 -1.51
CA LEU A 65 -9.77 -1.43 -1.04
C LEU A 65 -8.32 -1.57 -0.61
N SER A 66 -8.10 -2.08 0.59
CA SER A 66 -6.80 -2.15 1.22
C SER A 66 -6.64 -3.48 1.95
N ALA A 67 -5.40 -3.95 2.08
CA ALA A 67 -5.07 -5.12 2.88
C ALA A 67 -4.33 -4.70 4.15
N VAL A 68 -4.73 -5.24 5.30
CA VAL A 68 -3.95 -5.14 6.54
C VAL A 68 -2.70 -5.98 6.36
N PHE A 69 -1.51 -5.38 6.34
CA PHE A 69 -0.26 -6.11 6.09
C PHE A 69 0.69 -6.12 7.28
N ARG A 70 0.51 -5.21 8.24
CA ARG A 70 1.21 -5.24 9.53
C ARG A 70 0.27 -4.80 10.65
N VAL A 71 0.51 -5.34 11.83
CA VAL A 71 -0.11 -4.93 13.10
C VAL A 71 1.00 -4.50 14.06
N GLY A 72 0.78 -3.41 14.78
CA GLY A 72 1.66 -2.92 15.84
C GLY A 72 1.50 -3.73 17.12
N SER A 73 2.09 -3.24 18.22
CA SER A 73 1.91 -3.86 19.53
C SER A 73 0.44 -3.84 19.95
N SER A 74 0.03 -4.92 20.62
CA SER A 74 -1.27 -4.98 21.27
C SER A 74 -1.30 -4.09 22.51
N ASN A 75 -2.42 -3.43 22.74
CA ASN A 75 -2.68 -2.76 23.99
C ASN A 75 -2.94 -3.81 25.09
N ASP A 76 -2.27 -3.68 26.25
CA ASP A 76 -2.36 -4.64 27.36
C ASP A 76 -3.77 -4.75 27.97
N VAL A 77 -4.60 -3.70 27.85
CA VAL A 77 -5.95 -3.64 28.42
C VAL A 77 -6.99 -4.26 27.48
N THR A 78 -6.90 -3.97 26.18
CA THR A 78 -7.92 -4.39 25.19
C THR A 78 -7.50 -5.62 24.38
N GLY A 79 -6.22 -6.00 24.42
CA GLY A 79 -5.63 -7.05 23.58
C GLY A 79 -5.60 -6.73 22.08
N ALA A 80 -6.14 -5.58 21.66
CA ALA A 80 -6.21 -5.18 20.27
C ALA A 80 -4.93 -4.43 19.86
N PRO A 81 -4.40 -4.66 18.65
CA PRO A 81 -3.33 -3.83 18.10
C PRO A 81 -3.75 -2.36 18.05
N THR A 82 -2.85 -1.50 18.51
CA THR A 82 -3.07 -0.04 18.49
C THR A 82 -2.85 0.54 17.10
N GLU A 83 -1.87 0.01 16.38
CA GLU A 83 -1.45 0.46 15.06
C GLU A 83 -1.65 -0.62 13.99
N TYR A 84 -2.04 -0.19 12.80
CA TYR A 84 -2.13 -1.04 11.62
C TYR A 84 -1.47 -0.35 10.43
N ALA A 85 -0.75 -1.14 9.64
CA ALA A 85 -0.29 -0.70 8.34
C ALA A 85 -1.16 -1.33 7.25
N LEU A 86 -1.58 -0.50 6.30
CA LEU A 86 -2.43 -0.86 5.18
C LEU A 86 -1.65 -0.78 3.87
N ARG A 87 -1.86 -1.77 3.01
CA ARG A 87 -1.46 -1.73 1.61
C ARG A 87 -2.67 -1.32 0.79
N LEU A 88 -2.61 -0.17 0.13
CA LEU A 88 -3.67 0.31 -0.76
C LEU A 88 -3.63 -0.52 -2.05
N LEU A 89 -4.77 -1.13 -2.41
CA LEU A 89 -4.94 -1.88 -3.66
C LEU A 89 -5.38 -0.92 -4.76
N VAL A 90 -4.42 -0.12 -5.21
CA VAL A 90 -4.56 0.84 -6.29
C VAL A 90 -3.79 0.36 -7.51
N GLU A 91 -4.27 0.70 -8.70
CA GLU A 91 -3.56 0.38 -9.94
C GLU A 91 -2.16 1.02 -9.89
N PRO A 92 -1.08 0.24 -10.11
CA PRO A 92 0.24 0.81 -10.17
C PRO A 92 0.33 1.75 -11.37
N GLN A 93 0.69 3.01 -11.12
CA GLN A 93 1.06 3.90 -12.22
C GLN A 93 2.29 3.30 -12.90
N ARG A 94 2.10 2.81 -14.12
CA ARG A 94 3.22 2.43 -14.98
C ARG A 94 3.96 3.72 -15.29
N LEU A 95 5.06 3.96 -14.57
CA LEU A 95 6.11 4.82 -15.07
C LEU A 95 6.45 4.26 -16.44
N SER A 96 6.02 4.95 -17.49
CA SER A 96 6.52 4.69 -18.84
C SER A 96 8.03 4.75 -18.70
N ALA A 97 8.66 3.57 -18.74
CA ALA A 97 10.09 3.47 -18.84
C ALA A 97 10.44 4.19 -20.13
N SER A 98 10.84 5.46 -20.03
CA SER A 98 11.56 6.12 -21.09
C SER A 98 12.74 5.23 -21.34
N ALA A 99 12.67 4.48 -22.43
CA ALA A 99 13.72 3.60 -22.88
C ALA A 99 14.92 4.50 -23.19
N THR A 100 15.75 4.78 -22.19
CA THR A 100 17.17 4.97 -22.42
C THR A 100 17.71 3.59 -22.76
N HIS A 101 17.38 3.13 -23.95
CA HIS A 101 18.18 2.14 -24.63
C HIS A 101 19.48 2.88 -24.96
N PRO A 102 20.65 2.56 -24.38
CA PRO A 102 21.90 3.04 -24.95
C PRO A 102 21.91 2.52 -26.39
N SER A 103 21.82 3.45 -27.34
CA SER A 103 22.01 3.20 -28.75
C SER A 103 23.38 2.55 -28.93
N GLY A 104 23.40 1.48 -29.71
CA GLY A 104 24.50 0.54 -29.80
C GLY A 104 25.86 1.19 -29.94
N GLN A 105 26.73 0.92 -28.96
CA GLN A 105 28.17 1.03 -29.14
C GLN A 105 28.68 -0.40 -29.38
N GLY A 106 29.11 -0.61 -30.62
CA GLY A 106 29.33 -1.91 -31.24
C GLY A 106 30.20 -2.86 -30.44
N TRP A 107 29.70 -4.09 -30.30
CA TRP A 107 30.53 -5.24 -29.98
C TRP A 107 31.42 -5.54 -31.19
N ASN A 108 32.52 -4.80 -31.34
CA ASN A 108 33.59 -5.19 -32.26
C ASN A 108 34.25 -6.45 -31.68
N ALA A 109 33.73 -7.61 -32.07
CA ALA A 109 34.42 -8.87 -31.92
C ALA A 109 35.63 -8.84 -32.86
N SER A 110 36.78 -8.46 -32.31
CA SER A 110 38.08 -8.69 -32.92
C SER A 110 38.30 -10.19 -33.04
N SER A 111 38.00 -10.74 -34.22
CA SER A 111 38.36 -12.09 -34.63
C SER A 111 39.88 -12.21 -34.75
N GLY A 112 40.52 -12.41 -33.59
CA GLY A 112 41.92 -12.80 -33.47
C GLY A 112 42.14 -14.22 -33.96
N ARG A 113 42.26 -14.35 -35.28
CA ARG A 113 43.05 -15.31 -36.06
C ARG A 113 43.79 -16.38 -35.22
N THR A 114 43.19 -17.56 -35.04
CA THR A 114 43.90 -18.76 -34.60
C THR A 114 44.77 -19.25 -35.75
N ARG A 115 46.10 -19.12 -35.62
CA ARG A 115 47.08 -19.72 -36.52
C ARG A 115 47.40 -21.12 -35.98
N THR A 116 47.07 -22.14 -36.74
CA THR A 116 47.43 -23.54 -36.48
C THR A 116 48.74 -23.88 -37.20
N ALA A 117 49.52 -24.76 -36.56
CA ALA A 117 50.77 -25.40 -37.00
C ALA A 117 52.05 -24.54 -37.00
#